data_AF-A0A7V7G1F5-F1
#
_entry.id   AF-A0A7V7G1F5-F1
#
_cell.length_a   1.000
_cell.length_b   1.000
_cell.length_c   1.000
_cell.angle_alpha   90.00
_cell.angle_beta   90.00
_cell.angle_gamma   90.00
#
_symmetry.space_group_name_H-M   'P 1'
#
loop_
_entity.id
_entity.type
_entity.pdbx_description
1 polymer ?
#
loop_
_entity_poly.entity_id
_entity_poly.type
_entity_poly.pdbx_seq_one_letter_code
_entity_poly.pdbx_strand_id
1 'polypeptide(L)'
;MIALMWKAGSKFLGDKGPSIAIMMFLFFTSGILFWPHGLSVNMAVGQEQEAIRYEKIRASYSEDAAALMQTNGELFTKSLSILDNKKYYCLMLQHLGAGKVAVSRPAALPRYESLCGIFTDAAAMVDTYADRLSGWNRFYPELYEFIHLNKGTEQHIGPFLTLEECAEIAQRLASLGEQTTGCLLYEEPQRASLYPHHV
;
A
#
# COMPACT_ATOMS: atom_id res chain seq x y z
N MET A 1 -32.31 24.83 -60.08
CA MET A 1 -31.00 24.14 -60.21
C MET A 1 -30.72 23.15 -59.07
N ILE A 2 -31.11 23.43 -57.82
CA ILE A 2 -30.86 22.55 -56.66
C ILE A 2 -31.62 21.19 -56.73
N ALA A 3 -32.85 21.16 -57.25
CA ALA A 3 -33.64 19.94 -57.32
C ALA A 3 -33.11 18.87 -58.31
N LEU A 4 -32.31 19.28 -59.31
CA LEU A 4 -31.70 18.35 -60.27
C LEU A 4 -30.46 17.65 -59.71
N MET A 5 -29.70 18.32 -58.83
CA MET A 5 -28.51 17.70 -58.20
C MET A 5 -28.88 16.63 -57.16
N TRP A 6 -30.01 16.79 -56.43
CA TRP A 6 -30.46 15.78 -55.48
C TRP A 6 -30.87 14.47 -56.15
N LYS A 7 -31.48 14.55 -57.34
CA LYS A 7 -31.95 13.37 -58.11
C LYS A 7 -30.80 12.61 -58.78
N ALA A 8 -29.68 13.28 -59.06
CA ALA A 8 -28.48 12.64 -59.59
C ALA A 8 -27.65 11.96 -58.46
N GLY A 9 -27.56 12.60 -57.29
CA GLY A 9 -26.86 12.04 -56.12
C GLY A 9 -27.53 10.77 -55.56
N SER A 10 -28.86 10.71 -55.53
CA SER A 10 -29.59 9.52 -55.05
C SER A 10 -29.48 8.33 -56.01
N LYS A 11 -29.42 8.58 -57.32
CA LYS A 11 -29.22 7.53 -58.33
C LYS A 11 -27.82 6.94 -58.26
N PHE A 12 -26.80 7.75 -57.97
CA PHE A 12 -25.41 7.29 -57.83
C PHE A 12 -25.18 6.45 -56.57
N LEU A 13 -25.81 6.81 -55.44
CA LEU A 13 -25.79 6.04 -54.20
C LEU A 13 -26.59 4.72 -54.30
N GLY A 14 -27.64 4.68 -55.13
CA GLY A 14 -28.40 3.46 -55.41
C GLY A 14 -27.61 2.42 -56.21
N ASP A 15 -26.93 2.84 -57.29
CA ASP A 15 -26.21 1.92 -58.19
C ASP A 15 -24.82 1.52 -57.67
N LYS A 16 -24.12 2.40 -56.93
CA LYS A 16 -22.74 2.16 -56.46
C LYS A 16 -22.59 2.05 -54.94
N GLY A 17 -23.69 2.21 -54.19
CA GLY A 17 -23.71 2.11 -52.72
C GLY A 17 -23.11 0.82 -52.17
N PRO A 18 -23.43 -0.37 -52.72
CA PRO A 18 -22.85 -1.63 -52.25
C PRO A 18 -21.33 -1.67 -52.42
N SER A 19 -20.80 -1.15 -53.53
CA SER A 19 -19.36 -1.12 -53.82
C SER A 19 -18.59 -0.21 -52.86
N ILE A 20 -19.16 0.94 -52.52
CA ILE A 20 -18.58 1.91 -51.58
C ILE A 20 -18.59 1.34 -50.15
N ALA A 21 -19.68 0.66 -49.76
CA ALA A 21 -19.77 0.00 -48.46
C ALA A 21 -18.74 -1.13 -48.32
N ILE A 22 -18.56 -1.96 -49.36
CA ILE A 22 -17.55 -3.03 -49.37
C ILE A 22 -16.14 -2.46 -49.27
N MET A 23 -15.82 -1.38 -50.00
CA MET A 23 -14.50 -0.76 -49.91
C MET A 23 -14.21 -0.21 -48.50
N MET A 24 -15.18 0.47 -47.89
CA MET A 24 -15.06 0.98 -46.52
C MET A 24 -14.88 -0.14 -45.50
N PHE A 25 -15.60 -1.26 -45.67
CA PHE A 25 -15.46 -2.42 -44.79
C PHE A 25 -14.08 -3.07 -44.92
N LEU A 26 -13.57 -3.22 -46.14
CA LEU A 26 -12.25 -3.80 -46.40
C LEU A 26 -11.11 -2.94 -45.80
N PHE A 27 -11.20 -1.61 -45.92
CA PHE A 27 -10.25 -0.69 -45.27
C PHE A 27 -10.29 -0.78 -43.74
N PHE A 28 -11.49 -0.93 -43.16
CA PHE A 28 -11.63 -1.10 -41.71
C PHE A 28 -11.03 -2.44 -41.25
N THR A 29 -11.29 -3.52 -41.98
CA THR A 29 -10.73 -4.84 -41.66
C THR A 29 -9.23 -4.91 -41.88
N SER A 30 -8.68 -4.19 -42.87
CA SER A 30 -7.22 -4.09 -43.04
C SER A 30 -6.56 -3.30 -41.91
N GLY A 31 -7.23 -2.28 -41.37
CA GLY A 31 -6.74 -1.53 -40.21
C GLY A 31 -6.71 -2.33 -38.92
N ILE A 32 -7.63 -3.30 -38.75
CA ILE A 32 -7.63 -4.22 -37.61
C ILE A 32 -6.56 -5.32 -37.79
N LEU A 33 -6.34 -5.80 -39.02
CA LEU A 33 -5.30 -6.81 -39.32
C LEU A 33 -3.87 -6.24 -39.29
N PHE A 34 -3.69 -4.95 -39.56
CA PHE A 34 -2.42 -4.22 -39.43
C PHE A 34 -2.31 -3.41 -38.12
N TRP A 35 -3.19 -3.68 -37.14
CA TRP A 35 -2.90 -3.24 -35.78
C TRP A 35 -1.62 -3.95 -35.33
N PRO A 36 -0.61 -3.25 -34.78
CA PRO A 36 0.63 -3.88 -34.40
C PRO A 36 0.37 -4.76 -33.17
N HIS A 37 -0.05 -6.00 -33.41
CA HIS A 37 0.07 -7.09 -32.45
C HIS A 37 1.56 -7.46 -32.35
N GLY A 38 2.37 -6.58 -31.75
CA GLY A 38 3.82 -6.83 -31.75
C GLY A 38 4.75 -5.70 -31.32
N LEU A 39 4.30 -4.66 -30.63
CA LEU A 39 5.22 -3.93 -29.74
C LEU A 39 5.04 -4.52 -28.34
N SER A 40 5.90 -5.49 -28.02
CA SER A 40 6.05 -6.05 -26.68
C SER A 40 6.49 -4.95 -25.73
N VAL A 41 5.54 -4.24 -25.13
CA VAL A 41 5.77 -3.35 -23.98
C VAL A 41 5.92 -4.22 -22.72
N ASN A 42 6.94 -5.07 -22.69
CA ASN A 42 7.15 -6.06 -21.61
C ASN A 42 8.33 -5.72 -20.69
N MET A 43 8.77 -4.45 -20.61
CA MET A 43 9.79 -4.06 -19.63
C MET A 43 9.52 -2.77 -18.84
N ALA A 44 8.50 -1.97 -19.16
CA ALA A 44 8.24 -0.70 -18.45
C ALA A 44 7.07 -0.75 -17.45
N VAL A 45 6.10 -1.66 -17.65
CA VAL A 45 4.84 -1.67 -16.88
C VAL A 45 5.04 -2.08 -15.41
N GLY A 46 6.04 -2.92 -15.11
CA GLY A 46 6.36 -3.28 -13.71
C GLY A 46 7.16 -2.20 -12.98
N GLN A 47 8.14 -1.59 -13.65
CA GLN A 47 9.08 -0.66 -13.04
C GLN A 47 8.41 0.70 -12.72
N GLU A 48 7.48 1.16 -13.56
CA GLU A 48 6.66 2.34 -13.25
C GLU A 48 5.74 2.09 -12.06
N GLN A 49 5.14 0.91 -11.96
CA GLN A 49 4.21 0.58 -10.89
C GLN A 49 4.92 0.42 -9.52
N GLU A 50 6.13 -0.12 -9.51
CA GLU A 50 6.98 -0.18 -8.31
C GLU A 50 7.46 1.21 -7.87
N ALA A 51 7.86 2.08 -8.82
CA ALA A 51 8.25 3.46 -8.50
C ALA A 51 7.08 4.27 -7.93
N ILE A 52 5.87 4.13 -8.50
CA ILE A 52 4.65 4.77 -7.98
C ILE A 52 4.33 4.26 -6.57
N ARG A 53 4.49 2.95 -6.33
CA ARG A 53 4.25 2.35 -5.01
C ARG A 53 5.25 2.84 -3.97
N TYR A 54 6.53 2.91 -4.33
CA TYR A 54 7.59 3.44 -3.48
C TYR A 54 7.31 4.90 -3.09
N GLU A 55 7.04 5.78 -4.06
CA GLU A 55 6.74 7.19 -3.79
C GLU A 55 5.50 7.37 -2.91
N LYS A 56 4.48 6.54 -3.11
CA LYS A 56 3.29 6.56 -2.24
C LYS A 56 3.62 6.20 -0.79
N ILE A 57 4.45 5.18 -0.56
CA ILE A 57 4.85 4.75 0.79
C ILE A 57 5.76 5.80 1.42
N ARG A 58 6.73 6.31 0.66
CA ARG A 58 7.63 7.39 1.06
C ARG A 58 6.85 8.62 1.55
N ALA A 59 5.85 9.06 0.78
CA ALA A 59 5.00 10.18 1.15
C ALA A 59 4.06 9.88 2.33
N SER A 60 3.66 8.62 2.52
CA SER A 60 2.68 8.24 3.55
C SER A 60 3.30 7.94 4.92
N TYR A 61 4.54 7.43 4.95
CA TYR A 61 5.19 6.94 6.17
C TYR A 61 6.58 7.54 6.36
N SER A 62 7.55 7.13 5.53
CA SER A 62 8.95 7.58 5.56
C SER A 62 9.72 7.02 4.35
N GLU A 63 10.87 7.60 4.03
CA GLU A 63 11.80 7.09 3.02
C GLU A 63 12.34 5.70 3.40
N ASP A 64 12.65 5.51 4.68
CA ASP A 64 13.20 4.26 5.19
C ASP A 64 12.19 3.12 5.22
N ALA A 65 10.90 3.39 5.51
CA ALA A 65 9.84 2.41 5.35
C ALA A 65 9.64 2.02 3.88
N ALA A 66 9.84 2.96 2.95
CA ALA A 66 9.81 2.67 1.52
C ALA A 66 11.02 1.82 1.09
N ALA A 67 12.20 2.06 1.66
CA ALA A 67 13.38 1.23 1.47
C ALA A 67 13.15 -0.19 2.03
N LEU A 68 12.57 -0.31 3.23
CA LEU A 68 12.18 -1.60 3.81
C LEU A 68 11.22 -2.37 2.90
N MET A 69 10.25 -1.70 2.27
CA MET A 69 9.35 -2.34 1.31
C MET A 69 10.10 -2.96 0.12
N GLN A 70 11.17 -2.33 -0.36
CA GLN A 70 12.00 -2.84 -1.44
C GLN A 70 12.90 -4.00 -0.97
N THR A 71 13.52 -3.88 0.21
CA THR A 71 14.44 -4.89 0.75
C THR A 71 13.70 -6.14 1.26
N ASN A 72 12.59 -5.94 1.97
CA ASN A 72 11.78 -7.00 2.57
C ASN A 72 10.31 -6.57 2.66
N GLY A 73 9.59 -6.73 1.54
CA GLY A 73 8.18 -6.36 1.43
C GLY A 73 7.25 -7.11 2.39
N GLU A 74 7.62 -8.31 2.83
CA GLU A 74 6.87 -9.05 3.85
C GLU A 74 7.00 -8.39 5.22
N LEU A 75 8.23 -8.09 5.66
CA LEU A 75 8.46 -7.40 6.92
C LEU A 75 7.81 -6.01 6.93
N PHE A 76 7.87 -5.28 5.81
CA PHE A 76 7.13 -4.02 5.65
C PHE A 76 5.63 -4.22 5.86
N THR A 77 5.03 -5.24 5.22
CA THR A 77 3.60 -5.51 5.32
C THR A 77 3.19 -5.83 6.76
N LYS A 78 3.99 -6.64 7.46
CA LYS A 78 3.77 -6.95 8.88
C LYS A 78 3.88 -5.68 9.74
N SER A 79 4.85 -4.80 9.44
CA SER A 79 5.09 -3.54 10.17
C SER A 79 4.01 -2.46 9.97
N LEU A 80 3.06 -2.67 9.06
CA LEU A 80 1.94 -1.73 8.85
C LEU A 80 1.11 -1.54 10.13
N SER A 81 1.03 -2.54 11.01
CA SER A 81 0.32 -2.39 12.28
C SER A 81 0.88 -1.23 13.13
N ILE A 82 2.19 -1.01 13.10
CA ILE A 82 2.87 0.08 13.80
C ILE A 82 2.68 1.40 13.02
N LEU A 83 2.96 1.36 11.72
CA LEU A 83 2.96 2.55 10.85
C LEU A 83 1.57 3.18 10.70
N ASP A 84 0.53 2.35 10.59
CA ASP A 84 -0.87 2.81 10.51
C ASP A 84 -1.37 3.39 11.83
N ASN A 85 -0.96 2.82 12.96
CA ASN A 85 -1.28 3.38 14.28
C ASN A 85 -0.61 4.75 14.48
N LYS A 86 0.67 4.91 14.11
CA LYS A 86 1.34 6.24 14.10
C LYS A 86 0.52 7.23 13.29
N LYS A 87 0.21 6.87 12.04
CA LYS A 87 -0.56 7.73 11.14
C LYS A 87 -1.91 8.10 11.74
N TYR A 88 -2.65 7.13 12.26
CA TYR A 88 -3.96 7.36 12.88
C TYR A 88 -3.87 8.33 14.07
N TYR A 89 -3.04 8.04 15.08
CA TYR A 89 -2.99 8.84 16.29
C TYR A 89 -2.43 10.25 16.03
N CYS A 90 -1.44 10.39 15.16
CA CYS A 90 -0.88 11.68 14.81
C CYS A 90 -1.83 12.53 13.96
N LEU A 91 -2.61 11.93 13.05
CA LEU A 91 -3.68 12.64 12.35
C LEU A 91 -4.78 13.09 13.31
N MET A 92 -5.19 12.22 14.24
CA MET A 92 -6.18 12.58 15.27
C MET A 92 -5.68 13.73 16.15
N LEU A 93 -4.40 13.72 16.54
CA LEU A 93 -3.77 14.82 17.25
C LEU A 93 -3.83 16.12 16.45
N GLN A 94 -3.45 16.09 15.17
CA GLN A 94 -3.49 17.26 14.30
C GLN A 94 -4.91 17.80 14.14
N HIS A 95 -5.89 16.93 13.93
CA HIS A 95 -7.30 17.33 13.81
C HIS A 95 -7.84 17.98 15.08
N LEU A 96 -7.49 17.45 16.26
CA LEU A 96 -7.91 18.01 17.54
C LEU A 96 -7.15 19.32 17.88
N GLY A 97 -5.91 19.46 17.40
CA GLY A 97 -5.09 20.67 17.58
C GLY A 97 -5.39 21.81 16.61
N ALA A 98 -5.92 21.52 15.41
CA ALA A 98 -6.19 22.50 14.36
C ALA A 98 -7.50 23.30 14.54
N GLY A 99 -8.25 23.07 15.61
CA GLY A 99 -9.44 23.84 15.96
C GLY A 99 -9.09 25.30 16.24
N LYS A 100 -9.26 26.18 15.24
CA LYS A 100 -8.94 27.62 15.31
C LYS A 100 -9.67 28.43 16.39
N VAL A 101 -10.58 27.84 17.16
CA VAL A 101 -11.32 28.50 18.23
C VAL A 101 -11.65 27.45 19.29
N ALA A 102 -10.88 27.36 20.37
CA ALA A 102 -11.33 26.60 21.53
C ALA A 102 -10.83 27.25 22.81
N VAL A 103 -11.77 27.87 23.52
CA VAL A 103 -11.68 28.41 24.87
C VAL A 103 -11.34 27.32 25.92
N SER A 104 -11.11 26.07 25.49
CA SER A 104 -10.70 24.95 26.33
C SER A 104 -10.01 23.87 25.48
N ARG A 105 -8.79 23.46 25.85
CA ARG A 105 -8.07 22.32 25.25
C ARG A 105 -8.94 21.05 25.37
N PRO A 106 -9.20 20.29 24.28
CA PRO A 106 -10.00 19.07 24.37
C PRO A 106 -9.39 18.10 25.40
N ALA A 107 -10.20 17.54 26.29
CA ALA A 107 -9.73 16.63 27.34
C ALA A 107 -9.01 15.38 26.78
N ALA A 108 -9.33 14.98 25.55
CA ALA A 108 -8.70 13.86 24.87
C ALA A 108 -7.33 14.17 24.25
N LEU A 109 -6.98 15.45 24.08
CA LEU A 109 -5.78 15.85 23.33
C LEU A 109 -4.46 15.34 23.95
N PRO A 110 -4.23 15.42 25.28
CA PRO A 110 -3.01 14.87 25.89
C PRO A 110 -2.85 13.36 25.67
N ARG A 111 -3.96 12.60 25.62
CA ARG A 111 -3.91 11.17 25.34
C ARG A 111 -3.43 10.90 23.91
N TYR A 112 -3.94 11.64 22.93
CA TYR A 112 -3.50 11.53 21.53
C TYR A 112 -2.06 12.02 21.31
N GLU A 113 -1.59 13.00 22.08
CA GLU A 113 -0.17 13.39 22.09
C GLU A 113 0.72 12.21 22.52
N SER A 114 0.40 11.58 23.65
CA SER A 114 1.19 10.45 24.15
C SER A 114 1.13 9.25 23.21
N LEU A 115 -0.04 8.91 22.66
CA LEU A 115 -0.19 7.81 21.71
C LEU A 115 0.55 8.06 20.40
N CYS A 116 0.43 9.27 19.82
CA CYS A 116 1.21 9.65 18.64
C CYS A 116 2.71 9.57 18.91
N GLY A 117 3.17 10.00 20.09
CA GLY A 117 4.57 9.89 20.51
C GLY A 117 5.07 8.44 20.58
N ILE A 118 4.34 7.56 21.26
CA ILE A 118 4.72 6.14 21.39
C ILE A 118 4.82 5.46 20.01
N PHE A 119 3.81 5.66 19.15
CA PHE A 119 3.85 5.05 17.81
C PHE A 119 4.82 5.75 16.86
N THR A 120 5.21 7.00 17.13
CA THR A 120 6.31 7.66 16.41
C THR A 120 7.63 6.97 16.72
N ASP A 121 7.89 6.69 17.99
CA ASP A 121 9.10 5.98 18.41
C ASP A 121 9.13 4.54 17.88
N ALA A 122 7.99 3.84 17.93
CA ALA A 122 7.88 2.50 17.35
C ALA A 122 8.12 2.51 15.83
N ALA A 123 7.61 3.50 15.09
CA ALA A 123 7.87 3.63 13.66
C ALA A 123 9.34 3.99 13.38
N ALA A 124 9.99 4.79 14.24
CA ALA A 124 11.41 5.07 14.11
C ALA A 124 12.24 3.79 14.27
N MET A 125 11.80 2.82 15.08
CA MET A 125 12.40 1.48 15.09
C MET A 125 12.27 0.80 13.72
N VAL A 126 11.06 0.80 13.12
CA VAL A 126 10.81 0.23 11.78
C VAL A 126 11.68 0.87 10.70
N ASP A 127 11.90 2.18 10.78
CA ASP A 127 12.77 2.91 9.85
C ASP A 127 14.23 2.36 9.88
N THR A 128 14.68 1.77 10.99
CA THR A 128 16.00 1.13 11.06
C THR A 128 16.08 -0.29 10.49
N TYR A 129 14.94 -0.91 10.13
CA TYR A 129 14.90 -2.34 9.82
C TYR A 129 15.64 -2.68 8.53
N ALA A 130 15.52 -1.86 7.49
CA ALA A 130 16.22 -2.10 6.21
C ALA A 130 17.74 -2.18 6.43
N ASP A 131 18.30 -1.23 7.18
CA ASP A 131 19.72 -1.18 7.51
C ASP A 131 20.15 -2.37 8.37
N ARG A 132 19.38 -2.68 9.43
CA ARG A 132 19.69 -3.79 10.34
C ARG A 132 19.61 -5.15 9.67
N LEU A 133 18.68 -5.33 8.73
CA LEU A 133 18.60 -6.52 7.89
C LEU A 133 19.79 -6.65 6.95
N SER A 134 20.26 -5.55 6.35
CA SER A 134 21.43 -5.55 5.47
C SER A 134 22.72 -5.98 6.19
N GLY A 135 22.81 -5.72 7.49
CA GLY A 135 23.92 -6.14 8.36
C GLY A 135 23.87 -7.60 8.80
N TRP A 136 22.76 -8.30 8.63
CA TRP A 136 22.61 -9.70 9.04
C TRP A 136 22.95 -10.68 7.93
N ASN A 137 24.17 -11.18 7.98
CA ASN A 137 24.74 -11.99 6.90
C ASN A 137 24.25 -13.44 6.84
N ARG A 138 23.27 -13.89 7.65
CA ARG A 138 22.76 -15.29 7.62
C ARG A 138 21.62 -15.68 8.59
N PHE A 139 21.16 -14.82 9.50
CA PHE A 139 20.14 -15.19 10.49
C PHE A 139 18.97 -14.22 10.38
N TYR A 140 17.77 -14.73 10.09
CA TYR A 140 16.55 -13.97 10.24
C TYR A 140 16.30 -13.79 11.74
N PRO A 141 16.07 -12.57 12.23
CA PRO A 141 15.78 -12.35 13.64
C PRO A 141 14.48 -13.03 14.02
N GLU A 142 14.38 -13.43 15.27
CA GLU A 142 13.08 -13.67 15.86
C GLU A 142 12.31 -12.34 15.89
N LEU A 143 11.09 -12.37 15.39
CA LEU A 143 10.19 -11.22 15.37
C LEU A 143 9.26 -11.33 16.56
N TYR A 144 8.92 -10.20 17.17
CA TYR A 144 8.05 -10.15 18.34
C TYR A 144 6.84 -9.25 18.11
N GLU A 145 5.72 -9.57 18.73
CA GLU A 145 4.51 -8.75 18.73
C GLU A 145 3.80 -8.80 20.08
N PHE A 146 2.88 -7.88 20.31
CA PHE A 146 1.95 -7.91 21.43
C PHE A 146 0.54 -7.57 20.95
N ILE A 147 -0.48 -7.95 21.71
CA ILE A 147 -1.87 -7.60 21.42
C ILE A 147 -2.22 -6.31 22.19
N HIS A 148 -2.69 -5.30 21.46
CA HIS A 148 -3.31 -4.08 21.99
C HIS A 148 -4.82 -4.17 21.86
N LEU A 149 -5.53 -4.08 22.99
CA LEU A 149 -6.98 -4.08 23.05
C LEU A 149 -7.50 -2.64 22.95
N ASN A 150 -8.06 -2.29 21.79
CA ASN A 150 -8.64 -0.97 21.54
C ASN A 150 -10.14 -1.10 21.29
N LYS A 151 -10.97 -0.52 22.18
CA LYS A 151 -12.45 -0.51 22.08
C LYS A 151 -13.06 -1.90 21.83
N GLY A 152 -12.49 -2.94 22.43
CA GLY A 152 -12.97 -4.33 22.30
C GLY A 152 -12.53 -5.03 21.01
N THR A 153 -11.64 -4.42 20.22
CA THR A 153 -10.97 -5.08 19.10
C THR A 153 -9.52 -5.38 19.48
N GLU A 154 -9.10 -6.62 19.26
CA GLU A 154 -7.70 -7.04 19.39
C GLU A 154 -6.91 -6.58 18.17
N GLN A 155 -5.79 -5.92 18.41
CA GLN A 155 -4.85 -5.49 17.38
C GLN A 155 -3.47 -6.08 17.69
N HIS A 156 -2.92 -6.85 16.77
CA HIS A 156 -1.54 -7.31 16.87
C HIS A 156 -0.61 -6.16 16.46
N ILE A 157 0.28 -5.75 17.35
CA ILE A 157 1.22 -4.66 17.15
C ILE A 157 2.64 -5.26 17.07
N GLY A 158 3.26 -5.08 15.91
CA GLY A 158 4.55 -5.67 15.57
C GLY A 158 4.81 -5.65 14.06
N PRO A 159 5.89 -6.28 13.59
CA PRO A 159 6.88 -7.01 14.38
C PRO A 159 7.98 -6.09 14.89
N PHE A 160 8.50 -6.42 16.07
CA PHE A 160 9.73 -5.86 16.64
C PHE A 160 10.89 -6.83 16.42
N LEU A 161 12.11 -6.30 16.26
CA LEU A 161 13.29 -7.14 15.99
C LEU A 161 13.91 -7.73 17.25
N THR A 162 13.54 -7.21 18.42
CA THR A 162 13.94 -7.76 19.71
C THR A 162 12.79 -7.75 20.71
N LEU A 163 12.90 -8.60 21.74
CA LEU A 163 11.94 -8.65 22.83
C LEU A 163 11.90 -7.33 23.61
N GLU A 164 13.05 -6.68 23.77
CA GLU A 164 13.19 -5.41 24.50
C GLU A 164 12.45 -4.28 23.79
N GLU A 165 12.59 -4.16 22.46
CA GLU A 165 11.86 -3.19 21.65
C GLU A 165 10.34 -3.37 21.80
N CYS A 166 9.88 -4.62 21.72
CA CYS A 166 8.47 -4.94 21.92
C CYS A 166 8.00 -4.56 23.34
N ALA A 167 8.75 -4.97 24.37
CA ALA A 167 8.39 -4.77 25.76
C ALA A 167 8.36 -3.28 26.12
N GLU A 168 9.28 -2.48 25.59
CA GLU A 168 9.31 -1.03 25.78
C GLU A 168 8.00 -0.40 25.30
N ILE A 169 7.60 -0.68 24.06
CA ILE A 169 6.40 -0.09 23.47
C ILE A 169 5.14 -0.57 24.20
N ALA A 170 5.03 -1.87 24.49
CA ALA A 170 3.91 -2.43 25.23
C ALA A 170 3.78 -1.80 26.63
N GLN A 171 4.89 -1.64 27.36
CA GLN A 171 4.89 -1.05 28.69
C GLN A 171 4.51 0.44 28.65
N ARG A 172 4.98 1.17 27.64
CA ARG A 172 4.62 2.58 27.46
C ARG A 172 3.12 2.74 27.20
N LEU A 173 2.52 1.89 26.37
CA LEU A 173 1.06 1.87 26.17
C LEU A 173 0.32 1.51 27.46
N ALA A 174 0.76 0.47 28.17
CA ALA A 174 0.17 0.07 29.44
C ALA A 174 0.19 1.20 30.49
N SER A 175 1.26 2.00 30.53
CA SER A 175 1.38 3.15 31.45
C SER A 175 0.38 4.28 31.14
N LEU A 176 -0.16 4.34 29.92
CA LEU A 176 -1.26 5.24 29.55
C LEU A 176 -2.64 4.66 29.86
N GLY A 177 -2.71 3.47 30.45
CA GLY A 177 -3.96 2.75 30.72
C GLY A 177 -4.52 2.03 29.49
N GLU A 178 -3.73 1.85 28.43
CA GLU A 178 -4.06 0.94 27.34
C GLU A 178 -3.96 -0.51 27.82
N GLN A 179 -4.81 -1.38 27.30
CA GLN A 179 -4.77 -2.80 27.62
C GLN A 179 -3.86 -3.52 26.63
N THR A 180 -2.74 -4.06 27.11
CA THR A 180 -1.78 -4.81 26.29
C THR A 180 -1.48 -6.18 26.88
N THR A 181 -1.17 -7.15 26.04
CA THR A 181 -0.60 -8.43 26.48
C THR A 181 0.92 -8.34 26.67
N GLY A 182 1.54 -9.42 27.14
CA GLY A 182 2.98 -9.60 27.02
C GLY A 182 3.41 -9.78 25.56
N CYS A 183 4.70 -9.54 25.31
CA CYS A 183 5.33 -9.78 24.03
C CYS A 183 5.49 -11.27 23.75
N LEU A 184 5.10 -11.67 22.55
CA LEU A 184 5.14 -13.03 22.04
C LEU A 184 5.95 -13.06 20.75
N LEU A 185 6.42 -14.24 20.36
CA LEU A 185 6.99 -14.44 19.05
C LEU A 185 5.91 -14.22 17.99
N TYR A 186 6.29 -13.60 16.88
CA TYR A 186 5.45 -13.44 15.71
C TYR A 186 5.19 -14.83 15.12
N GLU A 187 3.98 -15.37 15.33
CA GLU A 187 3.61 -16.65 14.75
C GLU A 187 3.42 -16.46 13.24
N GLU A 188 4.40 -16.87 12.44
CA GLU A 188 4.11 -17.17 11.05
C GLU A 188 3.14 -18.35 11.01
N PRO A 189 2.01 -18.26 10.28
CA PRO A 189 1.25 -19.46 10.00
C PRO A 189 2.21 -20.40 9.31
N GLN A 190 2.60 -21.48 10.00
CA GLN A 190 3.43 -22.53 9.43
C GLN A 190 2.77 -22.89 8.11
N ARG A 191 3.40 -22.51 6.98
CA ARG A 191 3.13 -23.19 5.72
C ARG A 191 3.56 -24.62 6.00
N ALA A 192 2.60 -25.45 6.39
CA ALA A 192 2.73 -26.88 6.36
C ALA A 192 3.36 -27.19 5.01
N SER A 193 4.61 -27.64 5.04
CA SER A 193 5.29 -28.15 3.87
C SER A 193 4.47 -29.34 3.39
N LEU A 194 3.50 -29.09 2.50
CA LEU A 194 2.74 -30.09 1.77
C LEU A 194 3.61 -30.65 0.65
N TYR A 195 4.82 -31.07 0.98
CA TYR A 195 5.62 -31.97 0.18
C TYR A 195 6.35 -32.93 1.12
N PRO A 196 5.91 -34.19 1.24
CA PRO A 196 6.76 -35.21 1.81
C PRO A 196 7.95 -35.39 0.87
N HIS A 197 9.16 -35.15 1.38
CA HIS A 197 10.36 -35.68 0.75
C HIS A 197 10.27 -37.21 0.81
N HIS A 198 9.87 -37.83 -0.30
CA HIS A 198 10.17 -39.22 -0.55
C HIS A 198 11.64 -39.34 -0.94
N VAL A 199 12.40 -40.07 -0.13
CA VAL A 199 13.62 -40.77 -0.55
C VAL A 199 13.28 -42.25 -0.62
#